data_AF-A0A126T4W5-F1
#
_entry.id   AF-A0A126T4W5-F1
#
_cell.length_a   1.000
_cell.length_b   1.000
_cell.length_c   1.000
_cell.angle_alpha   90.00
_cell.angle_beta   90.00
_cell.angle_gamma   90.00
#
_symmetry.space_group_name_H-M   'P 1'
#
loop_
_entity.id
_entity.type
_entity.pdbx_description
1 polymer ?
#
loop_
_entity_poly.entity_id
_entity_poly.type
_entity_poly.pdbx_seq_one_letter_code
_entity_poly.pdbx_strand_id
1 'polypeptide(L)'
;MNLHRLGICCGIAAPVIWLSLIGLAGAMRPEFSHSYQYISELGERGSVTEIPMRYIGFEFTGFLYLCFAVALPATLGRDWRSALVAALIGLDGLGRIGAGIFACDPGCAGLSSSQELHRLFAMTGFSAAILAAIACGIVFRRDAWLGILSVYSIGSGLLAAIFLLLMTWEANPMETPGLFEHLATSMLSIWLLVFAARLSRTPARRME
;
A
#
# COMPACT_ATOMS: atom_id res chain seq x y z
N MET A 1 -3.78 25.73 3.42
CA MET A 1 -4.51 24.44 3.59
C MET A 1 -4.21 23.92 4.99
N ASN A 2 -5.21 23.49 5.79
CA ASN A 2 -4.95 22.91 7.12
C ASN A 2 -4.15 21.60 6.98
N LEU A 3 -3.16 21.35 7.84
CA LEU A 3 -2.26 20.19 7.83
C LEU A 3 -3.04 18.86 7.75
N HIS A 4 -4.19 18.79 8.40
CA HIS A 4 -5.14 17.68 8.32
C HIS A 4 -5.66 17.40 6.90
N ARG A 5 -6.07 18.46 6.17
CA ARG A 5 -6.58 18.31 4.79
C ARG A 5 -5.46 17.90 3.84
N LEU A 6 -4.25 18.40 4.07
CA LEU A 6 -3.07 17.98 3.31
C LEU A 6 -2.82 16.47 3.48
N GLY A 7 -2.84 15.95 4.71
CA GLY A 7 -2.66 14.52 4.95
C GLY A 7 -3.73 13.65 4.29
N ILE A 8 -5.00 14.07 4.31
CA ILE A 8 -6.07 13.35 3.57
C ILE A 8 -5.80 13.37 2.05
N CYS A 9 -5.38 14.51 1.50
CA CYS A 9 -4.97 14.59 0.09
C CYS A 9 -3.81 13.64 -0.22
N CYS A 10 -2.84 13.46 0.69
CA CYS A 10 -1.78 12.47 0.56
C CYS A 10 -2.35 11.04 0.48
N GLY A 11 -3.32 10.69 1.34
CA GLY A 11 -3.99 9.38 1.33
C GLY A 11 -4.77 9.08 0.04
N ILE A 12 -5.22 10.12 -0.67
CA ILE A 12 -5.86 9.99 -2.00
C ILE A 12 -4.78 9.92 -3.10
N ALA A 13 -3.80 10.81 -3.07
CA ALA A 13 -2.79 10.93 -4.10
C ALA A 13 -1.87 9.71 -4.17
N ALA A 14 -1.49 9.14 -3.02
CA ALA A 14 -0.55 8.04 -2.95
C ALA A 14 -0.99 6.79 -3.74
N PRO A 15 -2.19 6.21 -3.53
CA PRO A 15 -2.63 5.05 -4.29
C PRO A 15 -2.85 5.36 -5.77
N VAL A 16 -3.27 6.59 -6.11
CA VAL A 16 -3.43 7.00 -7.53
C VAL A 16 -2.08 7.04 -8.23
N ILE A 17 -1.08 7.68 -7.61
CA ILE A 17 0.28 7.76 -8.17
C ILE A 17 0.88 6.35 -8.27
N TRP A 18 0.75 5.54 -7.22
CA TRP A 18 1.28 4.17 -7.18
C TRP A 18 0.74 3.31 -8.33
N LEU A 19 -0.58 3.21 -8.46
CA LEU A 19 -1.21 2.37 -9.49
C LEU A 19 -0.95 2.90 -10.91
N SER A 20 -0.95 4.23 -11.07
CA SER A 20 -0.63 4.85 -12.37
C SER A 20 0.80 4.54 -12.78
N LEU A 21 1.75 4.62 -11.86
CA LEU A 21 3.16 4.40 -12.16
C LEU A 21 3.46 2.92 -12.45
N ILE A 22 2.80 1.97 -11.76
CA ILE A 22 2.88 0.55 -12.12
C ILE A 22 2.49 0.34 -13.60
N GLY A 23 1.34 0.90 -14.01
CA GLY A 23 0.86 0.76 -15.38
C GLY A 23 1.79 1.43 -16.41
N LEU A 24 2.27 2.64 -16.10
CA LEU A 24 3.19 3.37 -16.98
C LEU A 24 4.56 2.68 -17.09
N ALA A 25 5.13 2.22 -15.97
CA ALA A 25 6.41 1.52 -15.96
C ALA A 25 6.31 0.17 -16.67
N GLY A 26 5.22 -0.58 -16.46
CA GLY A 26 4.94 -1.80 -17.22
C GLY A 26 4.86 -1.53 -18.72
N ALA A 27 4.14 -0.47 -19.14
CA ALA A 27 4.05 -0.10 -20.55
C ALA A 27 5.40 0.35 -21.17
N MET A 28 6.33 0.86 -20.36
CA MET A 28 7.69 1.24 -20.78
C MET A 28 8.65 0.06 -20.91
N ARG A 29 8.27 -1.14 -20.43
CA ARG A 29 9.04 -2.37 -20.51
C ARG A 29 8.28 -3.43 -21.30
N PRO A 30 8.41 -3.49 -22.65
CA PRO A 30 7.62 -4.40 -23.48
C PRO A 30 7.78 -5.89 -23.12
N GLU A 31 8.90 -6.26 -22.53
CA GLU A 31 9.19 -7.59 -22.01
C GLU A 31 8.53 -7.90 -20.65
N PHE A 32 8.01 -6.88 -19.98
CA PHE A 32 7.42 -7.00 -18.65
C PHE A 32 6.03 -7.63 -18.71
N SER A 33 5.82 -8.72 -17.95
CA SER A 33 4.50 -9.33 -17.79
C SER A 33 3.96 -9.13 -16.38
N HIS A 34 2.87 -8.37 -16.25
CA HIS A 34 2.14 -8.19 -15.00
C HIS A 34 1.67 -9.50 -14.36
N SER A 35 1.54 -10.58 -15.14
CA SER A 35 1.10 -11.88 -14.62
C SER A 35 2.24 -12.67 -13.98
N TYR A 36 3.45 -12.57 -14.53
CA TYR A 36 4.58 -13.41 -14.12
C TYR A 36 5.59 -12.67 -13.26
N GLN A 37 5.75 -11.36 -13.48
CA GLN A 37 6.77 -10.56 -12.84
C GLN A 37 6.21 -9.69 -11.73
N TYR A 38 7.03 -9.50 -10.70
CA TYR A 38 6.69 -8.69 -9.55
C TYR A 38 6.67 -7.20 -9.90
N ILE A 39 5.90 -6.43 -9.17
CA ILE A 39 5.92 -4.96 -9.25
C ILE A 39 7.31 -4.43 -8.89
N SER A 40 8.00 -5.09 -7.95
CA SER A 40 9.37 -4.74 -7.57
C SER A 40 10.35 -4.88 -8.73
N GLU A 41 10.11 -5.78 -9.70
CA GLU A 41 10.95 -5.89 -10.89
C GLU A 41 10.87 -4.63 -11.77
N LEU A 42 9.77 -3.87 -11.75
CA LEU A 42 9.70 -2.57 -12.43
C LEU A 42 10.70 -1.55 -11.86
N GLY A 43 11.13 -1.74 -10.61
CA GLY A 43 12.14 -0.93 -9.92
C GLY A 43 13.47 -1.64 -9.69
N GLU A 44 13.71 -2.79 -10.33
CA GLU A 44 14.95 -3.56 -10.16
C GLU A 44 16.16 -2.80 -10.69
N ARG A 45 17.33 -3.12 -10.13
CA ARG A 45 18.60 -2.51 -10.54
C ARG A 45 18.88 -2.73 -12.03
N GLY A 46 19.19 -1.65 -12.74
CA GLY A 46 19.52 -1.66 -14.16
C GLY A 46 18.31 -1.65 -15.10
N SER A 47 17.08 -1.67 -14.58
CA SER A 47 15.88 -1.51 -15.43
C SER A 47 15.73 -0.06 -15.91
N VAL A 48 15.13 0.11 -17.08
CA VAL A 48 14.85 1.46 -17.64
C VAL A 48 13.88 2.28 -16.79
N THR A 49 13.09 1.61 -15.95
CA THR A 49 12.10 2.21 -15.04
C THR A 49 12.59 2.25 -13.59
N GLU A 50 13.85 1.90 -13.32
CA GLU A 50 14.41 1.82 -11.97
C GLU A 50 14.19 3.13 -11.19
N ILE A 51 14.68 4.25 -11.73
CA ILE A 51 14.61 5.56 -11.08
C ILE A 51 13.17 5.98 -10.78
N PRO A 52 12.24 6.05 -11.76
CA PRO A 52 10.88 6.47 -11.45
C PRO A 52 10.20 5.51 -10.46
N MET A 53 10.37 4.20 -10.60
CA MET A 53 9.71 3.26 -9.68
C MET A 53 10.26 3.35 -8.26
N ARG A 54 11.58 3.42 -8.06
CA ARG A 54 12.19 3.51 -6.73
C ARG A 54 11.81 4.82 -6.03
N TYR A 55 12.05 5.95 -6.68
CA TYR A 55 11.89 7.25 -6.02
C TYR A 55 10.44 7.74 -6.00
N ILE A 56 9.70 7.58 -7.09
CA ILE A 56 8.32 8.06 -7.16
C ILE A 56 7.36 6.96 -6.69
N GLY A 57 7.50 5.77 -7.26
CA GLY A 57 6.63 4.63 -6.96
C GLY A 57 6.73 4.20 -5.51
N PHE A 58 7.92 3.84 -5.03
CA PHE A 58 8.11 3.31 -3.68
C PHE A 58 8.28 4.43 -2.65
N GLU A 59 9.34 5.23 -2.75
CA GLU A 59 9.71 6.19 -1.71
C GLU A 59 8.70 7.33 -1.55
N PHE A 60 8.36 8.03 -2.63
CA PHE A 60 7.45 9.17 -2.55
C PHE A 60 6.04 8.75 -2.17
N THR A 61 5.48 7.67 -2.73
CA THR A 61 4.16 7.20 -2.27
C THR A 61 4.21 6.71 -0.83
N GLY A 62 5.27 6.04 -0.39
CA GLY A 62 5.46 5.65 1.01
C GLY A 62 5.50 6.86 1.95
N PHE A 63 6.15 7.96 1.53
CA PHE A 63 6.13 9.23 2.25
C PHE A 63 4.71 9.82 2.35
N LEU A 64 3.93 9.78 1.26
CA LEU A 64 2.54 10.22 1.29
C LEU A 64 1.68 9.37 2.24
N TYR A 65 1.93 8.06 2.36
CA TYR A 65 1.29 7.19 3.35
C TYR A 65 1.62 7.64 4.78
N LEU A 66 2.87 8.02 5.07
CA LEU A 66 3.27 8.57 6.37
C LEU A 66 2.53 9.88 6.67
N CYS A 67 2.45 10.80 5.71
CA CYS A 67 1.71 12.05 5.86
C CYS A 67 0.22 11.80 6.16
N PHE A 68 -0.37 10.82 5.48
CA PHE A 68 -1.76 10.42 5.73
C PHE A 68 -1.92 9.82 7.13
N ALA A 69 -1.04 8.89 7.53
CA ALA A 69 -1.04 8.28 8.85
C ALA A 69 -0.97 9.31 9.98
N VAL A 70 -0.10 10.32 9.87
CA VAL A 70 0.03 11.40 10.87
C VAL A 70 -1.25 12.24 10.98
N ALA A 71 -2.01 12.40 9.89
CA ALA A 71 -3.25 13.16 9.92
C ALA A 71 -4.43 12.40 10.54
N LEU A 72 -4.41 11.05 10.54
CA LEU A 72 -5.54 10.23 10.97
C LEU A 72 -6.02 10.47 12.40
N PRO A 73 -5.18 10.61 13.45
CA PRO A 73 -5.67 10.92 14.79
C PRO A 73 -6.37 12.28 14.89
N ALA A 74 -5.97 13.25 14.07
CA ALA A 74 -6.65 14.55 13.99
C ALA A 74 -7.98 14.44 13.23
N THR A 75 -8.13 13.47 12.32
CA THR A 75 -9.36 13.23 11.55
C THR A 75 -10.38 12.41 12.31
N LEU A 76 -9.95 11.33 12.94
CA LEU A 76 -10.80 10.29 13.54
C LEU A 76 -11.05 10.51 15.04
N GLY A 77 -10.29 11.41 15.66
CA GLY A 77 -10.25 11.61 17.10
C GLY A 77 -9.02 10.95 17.72
N ARG A 78 -8.44 11.56 18.75
CA ARG A 78 -7.16 11.14 19.35
C ARG A 78 -7.35 10.01 20.35
N ASP A 79 -7.74 8.82 19.86
CA ASP A 79 -7.90 7.62 20.66
C ASP A 79 -7.05 6.44 20.15
N TRP A 80 -7.04 5.33 20.88
CA TRP A 80 -6.24 4.16 20.54
C TRP A 80 -6.62 3.52 19.20
N ARG A 81 -7.89 3.64 18.76
CA ARG A 81 -8.38 3.06 17.50
C ARG A 81 -7.77 3.80 16.32
N SER A 82 -7.80 5.13 16.37
CA SER A 82 -7.14 5.98 15.38
C SER A 82 -5.62 5.76 15.35
N ALA A 83 -4.99 5.63 16.52
CA ALA A 83 -3.56 5.43 16.64
C ALA A 83 -3.12 4.06 16.07
N LEU A 84 -3.91 3.01 16.30
CA LEU A 84 -3.65 1.68 15.73
C LEU A 84 -3.67 1.71 14.20
N VAL A 85 -4.74 2.24 13.60
CA VAL A 85 -4.87 2.30 12.14
C VAL A 85 -3.80 3.22 11.53
N ALA A 86 -3.51 4.36 12.17
CA ALA A 86 -2.42 5.25 11.77
C ALA A 86 -1.05 4.55 11.81
N ALA A 87 -0.74 3.82 12.89
CA ALA A 87 0.53 3.11 13.02
C ALA A 87 0.70 2.03 11.93
N LEU A 88 -0.36 1.28 11.62
CA LEU A 88 -0.32 0.24 10.58
C LEU A 88 -0.14 0.84 9.18
N ILE A 89 -0.86 1.90 8.84
CA ILE A 89 -0.68 2.61 7.55
C ILE A 89 0.70 3.28 7.48
N GLY A 90 1.19 3.81 8.61
CA GLY A 90 2.53 4.36 8.69
C GLY A 90 3.61 3.30 8.45
N LEU A 91 3.43 2.10 9.02
CA LEU A 91 4.31 0.96 8.81
C LEU A 91 4.29 0.45 7.37
N ASP A 92 3.14 0.48 6.70
CA ASP A 92 3.04 0.26 5.24
C ASP A 92 3.88 1.29 4.47
N GLY A 93 3.72 2.58 4.78
CA GLY A 93 4.54 3.64 4.21
C GLY A 93 6.05 3.45 4.40
N LEU A 94 6.49 3.04 5.60
CA LEU A 94 7.89 2.71 5.88
C LEU A 94 8.36 1.48 5.09
N GLY A 95 7.52 0.45 4.98
CA GLY A 95 7.78 -0.73 4.15
C GLY A 95 8.04 -0.36 2.70
N ARG A 96 7.22 0.53 2.14
CA ARG A 96 7.38 1.04 0.76
C ARG A 96 8.68 1.81 0.59
N ILE A 97 8.98 2.75 1.50
CA ILE A 97 10.22 3.52 1.45
C ILE A 97 11.43 2.60 1.51
N GLY A 98 11.44 1.65 2.43
CA GLY A 98 12.53 0.68 2.55
C GLY A 98 12.72 -0.15 1.27
N ALA A 99 11.63 -0.64 0.67
CA ALA A 99 11.69 -1.38 -0.59
C ALA A 99 12.22 -0.52 -1.77
N GLY A 100 11.99 0.79 -1.78
CA GLY A 100 12.56 1.70 -2.78
C GLY A 100 14.06 1.97 -2.59
N ILE A 101 14.47 2.19 -1.33
CA ILE A 101 15.88 2.40 -0.95
C ILE A 101 16.69 1.15 -1.30
N PHE A 102 16.22 -0.02 -0.86
CA PHE A 102 16.84 -1.31 -1.13
C PHE A 102 16.20 -1.91 -2.37
N ALA A 103 16.65 -1.50 -3.56
CA ALA A 103 16.18 -2.10 -4.81
C ALA A 103 16.41 -3.60 -4.84
N CYS A 104 15.47 -4.32 -5.46
CA CYS A 104 15.62 -5.74 -5.71
C CYS A 104 16.72 -5.98 -6.77
N ASP A 105 17.36 -7.15 -6.69
CA ASP A 105 18.28 -7.65 -7.71
C ASP A 105 17.50 -7.92 -9.01
N PRO A 106 18.15 -7.99 -10.19
CA PRO A 106 17.47 -8.34 -11.44
C PRO A 106 16.64 -9.64 -11.33
N GLY A 107 15.39 -9.59 -11.77
CA GLY A 107 14.37 -10.63 -11.64
C GLY A 107 13.85 -10.83 -10.20
N CYS A 108 14.26 -9.96 -9.26
CA CYS A 108 14.03 -10.08 -7.82
C CYS A 108 14.30 -11.48 -7.21
N ALA A 109 15.18 -12.27 -7.84
CA ALA A 109 15.52 -13.64 -7.45
C ALA A 109 16.93 -13.78 -6.84
N GLY A 110 17.63 -12.66 -6.67
CA GLY A 110 19.00 -12.64 -6.15
C GLY A 110 19.11 -12.92 -4.65
N LEU A 111 20.34 -12.86 -4.15
CA LEU A 111 20.70 -13.12 -2.75
C LEU A 111 21.52 -11.97 -2.15
N SER A 112 21.52 -10.80 -2.79
CA SER A 112 22.24 -9.65 -2.25
C SER A 112 21.63 -9.17 -0.92
N SER A 113 22.42 -8.49 -0.10
CA SER A 113 21.87 -7.86 1.12
C SER A 113 20.79 -6.84 0.81
N SER A 114 20.83 -6.19 -0.37
CA SER A 114 19.77 -5.30 -0.84
C SER A 114 18.48 -6.08 -1.10
N GLN A 115 18.57 -7.25 -1.74
CA GLN A 115 17.42 -8.10 -1.99
C GLN A 115 16.77 -8.61 -0.70
N GLU A 116 17.55 -9.03 0.29
CA GLU A 116 16.99 -9.50 1.56
C GLU A 116 16.28 -8.37 2.32
N LEU A 117 16.88 -7.18 2.35
CA LEU A 117 16.25 -5.99 2.94
C LEU A 117 14.99 -5.59 2.16
N HIS A 118 15.04 -5.61 0.82
CA HIS A 118 13.87 -5.36 -0.03
C HIS A 118 12.70 -6.28 0.37
N ARG A 119 12.96 -7.59 0.47
CA ARG A 119 11.95 -8.59 0.83
C ARG A 119 11.40 -8.34 2.23
N LEU A 120 12.25 -8.03 3.20
CA LEU A 120 11.83 -7.71 4.56
C LEU A 120 10.89 -6.50 4.60
N PHE A 121 11.25 -5.43 3.90
CA PHE A 121 10.44 -4.21 3.85
C PHE A 121 9.14 -4.40 3.07
N ALA A 122 9.16 -5.15 1.96
CA ALA A 122 7.95 -5.51 1.22
C ALA A 122 7.00 -6.36 2.07
N MET A 123 7.51 -7.41 2.73
CA MET A 123 6.73 -8.25 3.64
C MET A 123 6.13 -7.44 4.79
N THR A 124 6.92 -6.54 5.39
CA THR A 124 6.46 -5.64 6.45
C THR A 124 5.34 -4.74 5.94
N GLY A 125 5.51 -4.12 4.77
CA GLY A 125 4.56 -3.18 4.21
C GLY A 125 3.22 -3.83 3.88
N PHE A 126 3.24 -4.96 3.14
CA PHE A 126 2.04 -5.71 2.81
C PHE A 126 1.30 -6.24 4.04
N SER A 127 2.02 -6.79 5.02
CA SER A 127 1.42 -7.28 6.27
C SER A 127 0.74 -6.15 7.03
N ALA A 128 1.41 -4.99 7.14
CA ALA A 128 0.88 -3.81 7.80
C ALA A 128 -0.37 -3.28 7.09
N ALA A 129 -0.38 -3.24 5.75
CA ALA A 129 -1.52 -2.80 4.95
C ALA A 129 -2.75 -3.71 5.13
N ILE A 130 -2.55 -5.03 5.09
CA ILE A 130 -3.62 -6.03 5.34
C ILE A 130 -4.21 -5.82 6.74
N LEU A 131 -3.34 -5.74 7.75
CA LEU A 131 -3.76 -5.52 9.12
C LEU A 131 -4.45 -4.16 9.29
N ALA A 132 -4.00 -3.11 8.60
CA ALA A 132 -4.65 -1.80 8.61
C ALA A 132 -6.09 -1.87 8.09
N ALA A 133 -6.30 -2.56 6.96
CA ALA A 133 -7.62 -2.73 6.36
C ALA A 133 -8.58 -3.50 7.29
N ILE A 134 -8.12 -4.63 7.83
CA ILE A 134 -8.91 -5.44 8.75
C ILE A 134 -9.19 -4.66 10.05
N ALA A 135 -8.16 -4.06 10.66
CA ALA A 135 -8.29 -3.29 11.88
C ALA A 135 -9.26 -2.12 11.69
N CYS A 136 -9.15 -1.36 10.60
CA CYS A 136 -10.05 -0.26 10.28
C CYS A 136 -11.51 -0.71 10.25
N GLY A 137 -11.80 -1.82 9.56
CA GLY A 137 -13.16 -2.35 9.51
C GLY A 137 -13.66 -2.82 10.88
N ILE A 138 -12.80 -3.46 11.67
CA ILE A 138 -13.12 -3.96 13.02
C ILE A 138 -13.37 -2.81 14.00
N VAL A 139 -12.47 -1.82 14.11
CA VAL A 139 -12.51 -0.82 15.20
C VAL A 139 -13.55 0.27 14.95
N PHE A 140 -13.88 0.57 13.69
CA PHE A 140 -14.86 1.58 13.32
C PHE A 140 -16.22 1.01 12.89
N ARG A 141 -16.46 -0.30 13.08
CA ARG A 141 -17.69 -0.99 12.64
C ARG A 141 -18.99 -0.41 13.20
N ARG A 142 -18.92 0.18 14.40
CA ARG A 142 -20.07 0.75 15.13
C ARG A 142 -20.20 2.26 14.94
N ASP A 143 -19.23 2.90 14.29
CA ASP A 143 -19.34 4.31 13.98
C ASP A 143 -20.35 4.52 12.87
N ALA A 144 -21.37 5.36 13.10
CA ALA A 144 -22.48 5.57 12.16
C ALA A 144 -22.02 5.95 10.74
N TRP A 145 -20.83 6.53 10.61
CA TRP A 145 -20.31 7.05 9.35
C TRP A 145 -19.27 6.14 8.66
N LEU A 146 -18.42 5.46 9.42
CA LEU A 146 -17.37 4.56 8.91
C LEU A 146 -17.80 3.09 8.93
N GLY A 147 -18.80 2.71 9.73
CA GLY A 147 -19.30 1.35 9.84
C GLY A 147 -19.79 0.79 8.51
N ILE A 148 -20.26 1.65 7.59
CA ILE A 148 -20.63 1.26 6.22
C ILE A 148 -19.45 0.68 5.42
N LEU A 149 -18.21 1.08 5.74
CA LEU A 149 -16.99 0.55 5.11
C LEU A 149 -16.42 -0.66 5.87
N SER A 150 -17.06 -1.13 6.94
CA SER A 150 -16.54 -2.21 7.78
C SER A 150 -16.31 -3.50 6.99
N VAL A 151 -17.37 -4.03 6.36
CA VAL A 151 -17.31 -5.26 5.56
C VAL A 151 -16.38 -5.09 4.38
N TYR A 152 -16.41 -3.93 3.72
CA TYR A 152 -15.50 -3.60 2.63
C TYR A 152 -14.04 -3.66 3.08
N SER A 153 -13.69 -3.04 4.20
CA SER A 153 -12.30 -2.98 4.69
C SER A 153 -11.79 -4.36 5.12
N ILE A 154 -12.61 -5.13 5.85
CA ILE A 154 -12.26 -6.51 6.23
C ILE A 154 -12.11 -7.38 4.99
N GLY A 155 -13.06 -7.30 4.05
CA GLY A 155 -13.02 -8.05 2.80
C GLY A 155 -11.79 -7.73 1.96
N SER A 156 -11.43 -6.45 1.82
CA SER A 156 -10.22 -6.02 1.11
C SER A 156 -8.95 -6.59 1.74
N GLY A 157 -8.83 -6.54 3.07
CA GLY A 157 -7.67 -7.10 3.76
C GLY A 157 -7.57 -8.62 3.63
N LEU A 158 -8.68 -9.34 3.83
CA LEU A 158 -8.71 -10.80 3.68
C LEU A 158 -8.42 -11.24 2.25
N LEU A 159 -8.99 -10.56 1.26
CA LEU A 159 -8.79 -10.90 -0.14
C LEU A 159 -7.34 -10.61 -0.59
N ALA A 160 -6.75 -9.51 -0.13
CA ALA A 160 -5.33 -9.23 -0.34
C ALA A 160 -4.43 -10.29 0.32
N ALA A 161 -4.77 -10.74 1.54
CA ALA A 161 -4.03 -11.82 2.21
C ALA A 161 -4.10 -13.14 1.42
N ILE A 162 -5.28 -13.48 0.88
CA ILE A 162 -5.45 -14.66 0.02
C ILE A 162 -4.58 -14.54 -1.24
N PHE A 163 -4.57 -13.38 -1.90
CA PHE A 163 -3.72 -13.18 -3.07
C PHE A 163 -2.23 -13.31 -2.72
N LEU A 164 -1.74 -12.73 -1.63
CA LEU A 164 -0.34 -12.91 -1.23
C LEU A 164 -0.01 -14.36 -0.85
N LEU A 165 -0.95 -15.08 -0.23
CA LEU A 165 -0.76 -16.51 0.01
C LEU A 165 -0.60 -17.26 -1.32
N LEU A 166 -1.47 -17.02 -2.30
CA LEU A 166 -1.39 -17.62 -3.64
C LEU A 166 -0.10 -17.24 -4.38
N MET A 167 0.40 -16.01 -4.21
CA MET A 167 1.68 -15.56 -4.75
C MET A 167 2.84 -16.39 -4.21
N THR A 168 2.87 -16.65 -2.90
CA THR A 168 3.97 -17.37 -2.22
C THR A 168 3.85 -18.88 -2.22
N TRP A 169 2.71 -19.42 -2.65
CA TRP A 169 2.44 -20.85 -2.56
C TRP A 169 3.15 -21.61 -3.68
N GLU A 170 4.20 -22.36 -3.32
CA GLU A 170 5.02 -23.12 -4.28
C GLU A 170 4.23 -24.12 -5.13
N ALA A 171 3.13 -24.67 -4.60
CA ALA A 171 2.28 -25.63 -5.33
C ALA A 171 1.16 -24.96 -6.13
N ASN A 172 1.21 -23.64 -6.34
CA ASN A 172 0.23 -22.93 -7.14
C ASN A 172 0.33 -23.32 -8.63
N PRO A 173 -0.68 -23.99 -9.20
CA PRO A 173 -0.60 -24.50 -10.58
C PRO A 173 -0.62 -23.40 -11.64
N MET A 174 -0.97 -22.16 -11.27
CA MET A 174 -1.04 -21.04 -12.20
C MET A 174 0.32 -20.40 -12.47
N GLU A 175 1.34 -20.64 -11.63
CA GLU A 175 2.71 -20.11 -11.76
C GLU A 175 2.79 -18.61 -12.13
N THR A 176 1.87 -17.80 -11.61
CA THR A 176 1.69 -16.37 -11.93
C THR A 176 1.79 -15.49 -10.69
N PRO A 177 2.95 -15.48 -10.00
CA PRO A 177 3.10 -14.76 -8.74
C PRO A 177 2.92 -13.25 -8.92
N GLY A 178 3.34 -12.70 -10.07
CA GLY A 178 3.10 -11.30 -10.44
C GLY A 178 1.61 -10.93 -10.43
N LEU A 179 0.74 -11.76 -11.00
CA LEU A 179 -0.70 -11.51 -11.04
C LEU A 179 -1.27 -11.32 -9.64
N PHE A 180 -0.92 -12.23 -8.73
CA PHE A 180 -1.42 -12.20 -7.37
C PHE A 180 -0.87 -11.03 -6.56
N GLU A 181 0.39 -10.64 -6.76
CA GLU A 181 0.94 -9.42 -6.16
C GLU A 181 0.20 -8.16 -6.67
N HIS A 182 -0.05 -8.07 -7.98
CA HIS A 182 -0.78 -6.95 -8.59
C HIS A 182 -2.22 -6.86 -8.06
N LEU A 183 -2.90 -7.98 -7.90
CA LEU A 183 -4.24 -8.03 -7.32
C LEU A 183 -4.24 -7.62 -5.84
N ALA A 184 -3.28 -8.11 -5.05
CA ALA A 184 -3.13 -7.73 -3.65
C ALA A 184 -2.87 -6.24 -3.48
N THR A 185 -1.89 -5.69 -4.22
CA THR A 185 -1.56 -4.26 -4.16
C THR A 185 -2.73 -3.40 -4.60
N SER A 186 -3.46 -3.79 -5.66
CA SER A 186 -4.59 -3.04 -6.19
C SER A 186 -5.73 -3.01 -5.18
N MET A 187 -6.03 -4.15 -4.55
CA MET A 187 -7.05 -4.25 -3.52
C MET A 187 -6.76 -3.30 -2.34
N LEU A 188 -5.53 -3.32 -1.83
CA LEU A 188 -5.11 -2.48 -0.70
C LEU A 188 -5.04 -1.00 -1.06
N SER A 189 -4.57 -0.68 -2.27
CA SER A 189 -4.47 0.70 -2.76
C SER A 189 -5.84 1.32 -2.99
N ILE A 190 -6.78 0.57 -3.58
CA ILE A 190 -8.16 1.02 -3.77
C ILE A 190 -8.86 1.15 -2.42
N TRP A 191 -8.63 0.22 -1.48
CA TRP A 191 -9.14 0.33 -0.12
C TRP A 191 -8.69 1.65 0.54
N LEU A 192 -7.39 1.95 0.50
CA LEU A 192 -6.86 3.19 1.07
C LEU A 192 -7.45 4.43 0.39
N LEU A 193 -7.56 4.41 -0.94
CA LEU A 193 -8.17 5.49 -1.72
C LEU A 193 -9.61 5.75 -1.27
N VAL A 194 -10.44 4.70 -1.16
CA VAL A 194 -11.84 4.80 -0.72
C VAL A 194 -11.91 5.30 0.72
N PHE A 195 -11.03 4.81 1.59
CA PHE A 195 -10.95 5.23 2.99
C PHE A 195 -10.60 6.73 3.10
N ALA A 196 -9.56 7.19 2.43
CA ALA A 196 -9.15 8.59 2.39
C ALA A 196 -10.21 9.50 1.75
N ALA A 197 -10.83 9.06 0.64
CA ALA A 197 -11.91 9.80 -0.02
C ALA A 197 -13.19 9.86 0.84
N ARG A 198 -13.45 8.84 1.66
CA ARG A 198 -14.54 8.90 2.64
C ARG A 198 -14.23 9.97 3.66
N LEU A 199 -13.02 9.97 4.24
CA LEU A 199 -12.54 10.96 5.22
C LEU A 199 -12.57 12.39 4.69
N SER A 200 -12.32 12.61 3.40
CA SER A 200 -12.35 13.94 2.78
C SER A 200 -13.76 14.55 2.68
N ARG A 201 -14.81 13.72 2.74
CA ARG A 201 -16.21 14.15 2.64
C ARG A 201 -16.82 14.49 3.99
N THR A 202 -16.07 14.38 5.08
CA THR A 202 -16.56 14.66 6.43
C THR A 202 -16.36 16.13 6.75
N PRO A 203 -17.41 16.85 7.18
CA PRO A 203 -17.23 18.11 7.88
C PRO A 203 -16.32 17.82 9.09
N ALA A 204 -15.23 18.57 9.24
CA ALA A 204 -14.33 18.40 10.37
C ALA A 204 -15.18 18.28 11.64
N ARG A 205 -15.08 17.16 12.37
CA ARG A 205 -15.70 17.05 13.70
C ARG A 205 -15.29 18.31 14.44
N ARG A 206 -16.27 19.15 14.75
CA ARG A 206 -16.06 20.33 15.58
C ARG A 206 -15.42 19.79 16.85
N MET A 207 -14.19 20.22 17.11
CA MET A 207 -13.47 19.87 18.32
C MET A 207 -14.23 20.53 19.46
N GLU A 208 -15.17 19.81 20.04
CA GLU A 208 -15.83 20.14 21.31
C GLU A 208 -15.68 18.93 22.23
#